data_AF-A0A4R3NCD9-F1
#
_entry.id   AF-A0A4R3NCD9-F1
#
_cell.length_a   1.000
_cell.length_b   1.000
_cell.length_c   1.000
_cell.angle_alpha   90.00
_cell.angle_beta   90.00
_cell.angle_gamma   90.00
#
_symmetry.space_group_name_H-M   'P 1'
#
loop_
_entity.id
_entity.type
_entity.pdbx_description
1 polymer ?
#
loop_
_entity_poly.entity_id
_entity_poly.type
_entity_poly.pdbx_seq_one_letter_code
_entity_poly.pdbx_strand_id
1 'polypeptide(L)'
;MARTYTHLSAEERGLIMAETLRGSAGVAIARMLGRSPSTVARELRRNAHGERYDATLAGSAYRERRKACGRACKLVDAIVSATKVKLNPE
;
A
#
# COMPACT_ATOMS: atom_id res chain seq x y z
N MET A 1 17.76 -2.92 20.00
CA MET A 1 16.66 -1.99 19.66
C MET A 1 15.59 -2.75 18.90
N ALA A 2 14.34 -2.74 19.37
CA ALA A 2 13.24 -3.41 18.70
C ALA A 2 12.98 -2.77 17.33
N ARG A 3 12.98 -3.56 16.24
CA ARG A 3 12.55 -3.09 14.92
C ARG A 3 11.02 -3.04 14.90
N THR A 4 10.46 -1.88 15.18
CA THR A 4 9.03 -1.62 14.97
C THR A 4 8.77 -1.46 13.48
N TYR A 5 8.02 -2.40 12.91
CA TYR A 5 7.60 -2.28 11.52
C TYR A 5 6.61 -1.13 11.38
N THR A 6 7.00 -0.11 10.63
CA THR A 6 6.20 1.08 10.37
C THR A 6 5.95 1.20 8.88
N HIS A 7 4.67 1.27 8.51
CA HIS A 7 4.28 1.47 7.12
C HIS A 7 4.58 2.90 6.68
N LEU A 8 4.82 3.08 5.37
CA LEU A 8 4.87 4.42 4.80
C LEU A 8 3.52 5.10 5.01
N SER A 9 3.54 6.35 5.45
CA SER A 9 2.35 7.19 5.58
C SER A 9 1.88 7.72 4.22
N ALA A 10 0.79 8.50 4.20
CA ALA A 10 0.34 9.17 2.97
C ALA A 10 1.30 10.31 2.60
N GLU A 11 1.78 11.05 3.60
CA GLU A 11 2.72 12.16 3.48
C GLU A 11 4.07 11.68 2.93
N GLU A 12 4.59 10.56 3.47
CA GLU A 12 5.84 9.98 2.99
C GLU A 12 5.74 9.55 1.52
N ARG A 13 4.61 8.97 1.10
CA ARG A 13 4.36 8.65 -0.31
C ARG A 13 4.23 9.90 -1.18
N GLY A 14 3.56 10.93 -0.68
CA GLY A 14 3.48 12.23 -1.37
C GLY A 14 4.84 12.86 -1.62
N LEU A 15 5.74 12.78 -0.62
CA LEU A 15 7.11 13.27 -0.76
C LEU A 15 7.92 12.42 -1.74
N ILE A 16 7.79 11.08 -1.71
CA ILE A 16 8.42 10.19 -2.71
C ILE A 16 7.97 10.60 -4.12
N MET A 17 6.68 10.87 -4.32
CA MET A 17 6.14 11.31 -5.62
C MET A 17 6.71 12.66 -6.04
N ALA A 18 6.68 13.66 -5.17
CA ALA A 18 7.17 14.99 -5.50
C ALA A 18 8.67 15.01 -5.83
N GLU A 19 9.47 14.24 -5.08
CA GLU A 19 10.92 14.17 -5.31
C GLU A 19 11.30 13.34 -6.52
N THR A 20 10.57 12.25 -6.81
CA THR A 20 10.81 11.48 -8.05
C THR A 20 10.50 12.32 -9.29
N LEU A 21 9.46 13.15 -9.25
CA LEU A 21 9.16 14.12 -10.31
C LEU A 21 10.26 15.18 -10.48
N ARG A 22 10.95 15.54 -9.40
CA ARG A 22 12.12 16.43 -9.44
C ARG A 22 13.40 15.74 -9.94
N GLY A 23 13.38 14.43 -10.17
CA GLY A 23 14.57 13.66 -10.57
C GLY A 23 15.51 13.30 -9.42
N SER A 24 15.07 13.44 -8.17
CA SER A 24 15.88 13.09 -6.99
C SER A 24 16.12 11.58 -6.91
N ALA A 25 17.36 11.19 -6.62
CA ALA A 25 17.70 9.79 -6.42
C ALA A 25 16.99 9.20 -5.19
N GLY A 26 16.53 7.95 -5.26
CA GLY A 26 15.80 7.31 -4.16
C GLY A 26 16.54 7.28 -2.82
N VAL A 27 17.87 7.30 -2.83
CA VAL A 27 18.70 7.42 -1.62
C VAL A 27 18.55 8.81 -0.97
N ALA A 28 18.50 9.87 -1.76
CA ALA A 28 18.28 11.24 -1.26
C ALA A 28 16.89 11.36 -0.63
N ILE A 29 15.86 10.84 -1.32
CA ILE A 29 14.48 10.78 -0.81
C ILE A 29 14.42 10.05 0.53
N ALA A 30 15.10 8.91 0.64
CA ALA A 30 15.12 8.13 1.88
C ALA A 30 15.75 8.91 3.05
N ARG A 31 16.84 9.66 2.79
CA ARG A 31 17.46 10.54 3.79
C ARG A 31 16.52 11.65 4.24
N MET A 32 15.80 12.29 3.30
CA MET A 32 14.80 13.32 3.63
C MET A 32 13.69 12.79 4.53
N LEU A 33 13.27 11.54 4.31
CA LEU A 33 12.24 10.88 5.11
C LEU A 33 12.74 10.26 6.42
N GLY A 34 14.05 10.24 6.67
CA GLY A 34 14.63 9.46 7.77
C GLY A 34 14.37 7.94 7.65
N ARG A 35 14.16 7.44 6.42
CA ARG A 35 13.89 6.03 6.12
C ARG A 35 15.11 5.33 5.55
N SER A 36 15.11 3.99 5.59
CA SER A 36 16.16 3.24 4.91
C SER A 36 16.02 3.40 3.38
N PRO A 37 17.14 3.51 2.63
CA PRO A 37 17.10 3.54 1.16
C PRO A 37 16.38 2.33 0.56
N SER A 38 16.52 1.17 1.20
CA SER A 38 15.82 -0.06 0.82
C SER A 38 14.30 0.02 0.97
N THR A 39 13.77 0.87 1.86
CA THR A 39 12.33 1.08 2.01
C THR A 39 11.78 1.85 0.82
N VAL A 40 12.40 2.98 0.47
CA VAL A 40 12.00 3.79 -0.70
C VAL A 40 12.19 3.00 -1.99
N ALA A 41 13.31 2.30 -2.17
CA ALA A 41 13.55 1.48 -3.36
C ALA A 41 12.50 0.36 -3.54
N ARG A 42 12.07 -0.28 -2.44
CA ARG A 42 11.00 -1.29 -2.49
C ARG A 42 9.64 -0.68 -2.81
N GLU A 43 9.34 0.49 -2.27
CA GLU A 43 8.10 1.21 -2.55
C GLU A 43 8.00 1.60 -4.03
N LEU A 44 9.08 2.17 -4.58
CA LEU A 44 9.18 2.52 -6.00
C LEU A 44 9.06 1.29 -6.88
N ARG A 45 9.83 0.23 -6.61
CA ARG A 45 9.76 -1.01 -7.41
C ARG A 45 8.37 -1.65 -7.40
N ARG A 46 7.63 -1.53 -6.29
CA ARG A 46 6.32 -2.18 -6.13
C ARG A 46 5.18 -1.38 -6.76
N ASN A 47 5.25 -0.05 -6.77
CA ASN A 47 4.12 0.80 -7.15
C ASN A 47 4.44 1.84 -8.24
N ALA A 48 5.67 1.93 -8.74
CA ALA A 48 5.95 2.69 -9.96
C ALA A 48 5.42 1.91 -11.16
N HIS A 49 4.56 2.55 -11.96
CA HIS A 49 4.06 2.00 -13.21
C HIS A 49 4.88 2.62 -14.33
N GLY A 50 5.92 1.90 -14.77
CA GLY A 50 6.93 2.45 -15.69
C GLY A 50 7.79 3.50 -14.98
N GLU A 51 7.92 4.69 -15.57
CA GLU A 51 8.76 5.78 -15.06
C GLU A 51 8.06 6.68 -14.02
N ARG A 52 6.74 6.51 -13.82
CA ARG A 52 5.96 7.41 -12.96
C ARG A 52 5.49 6.70 -11.68
N TYR A 53 5.80 7.31 -10.54
CA TYR A 53 5.26 6.93 -9.25
C TYR A 53 4.05 7.81 -8.91
N ASP A 54 2.96 7.19 -8.44
CA ASP A 54 1.75 7.87 -7.99
C ASP A 54 1.43 7.46 -6.55
N ALA A 55 1.43 8.44 -5.65
CA ALA A 55 1.20 8.23 -4.22
C ALA A 55 -0.23 7.73 -3.92
N THR A 56 -1.22 8.17 -4.70
CA THR A 56 -2.63 7.80 -4.50
C THR A 56 -2.87 6.35 -4.90
N LEU A 57 -2.31 5.93 -6.04
CA LEU A 57 -2.36 4.54 -6.51
C LEU A 57 -1.57 3.61 -5.59
N ALA A 58 -0.38 4.02 -5.14
CA ALA A 58 0.39 3.25 -4.17
C ALA A 58 -0.36 3.05 -2.85
N GLY A 59 -1.05 4.10 -2.37
CA GLY A 59 -1.88 4.06 -1.18
C GLY A 59 -3.11 3.16 -1.33
N SER A 60 -3.82 3.24 -2.46
CA SER A 60 -4.97 2.37 -2.73
C SER A 60 -4.55 0.91 -2.89
N ALA A 61 -3.48 0.63 -3.64
CA ALA A 61 -2.93 -0.71 -3.80
C ALA A 61 -2.48 -1.33 -2.46
N TYR A 62 -1.91 -0.51 -1.56
CA TYR A 62 -1.61 -0.96 -0.20
C TYR A 62 -2.88 -1.38 0.56
N ARG A 63 -3.95 -0.56 0.53
CA ARG A 63 -5.22 -0.89 1.20
C ARG A 63 -5.83 -2.17 0.64
N GLU A 64 -5.85 -2.35 -0.67
CA GLU A 64 -6.38 -3.58 -1.30
C GLU A 64 -5.57 -4.81 -0.89
N ARG A 65 -4.24 -4.74 -0.95
CA ARG A 65 -3.38 -5.84 -0.48
C ARG A 65 -3.60 -6.15 1.00
N ARG A 66 -3.86 -5.13 1.83
CA ARG A 66 -4.16 -5.31 3.25
C ARG A 66 -5.50 -6.02 3.49
N LYS A 67 -6.51 -5.81 2.66
CA LYS A 67 -7.78 -6.56 2.74
C LYS A 67 -7.59 -8.06 2.49
N ALA A 68 -6.69 -8.40 1.56
CA ALA A 68 -6.31 -9.79 1.29
C ALA A 68 -5.39 -10.39 2.38
N CYS A 69 -4.75 -9.55 3.19
CA CYS A 69 -3.88 -9.98 4.28
C CYS A 69 -4.72 -10.25 5.54
N GLY A 70 -4.95 -11.53 5.85
CA GLY A 70 -5.63 -11.93 7.08
C GLY A 70 -6.37 -13.24 6.90
N ARG A 71 -6.89 -13.78 8.01
CA ARG A 71 -7.76 -14.96 7.98
C ARG A 71 -9.18 -14.50 7.67
N ALA A 72 -9.84 -15.14 6.70
CA ALA A 72 -11.24 -14.85 6.39
C ALA A 72 -12.12 -15.03 7.63
N CYS A 73 -12.99 -14.06 7.88
CA CYS A 73 -13.96 -14.13 8.97
C CYS A 73 -15.08 -15.08 8.58
N LYS A 74 -15.00 -16.34 9.05
CA LYS A 74 -15.97 -17.40 8.76
C LYS A 74 -17.44 -17.01 9.02
N LEU A 75 -17.68 -16.14 10.00
CA LEU A 75 -19.02 -15.64 10.32
C LEU A 75 -19.61 -14.75 9.22
N VAL A 76 -18.78 -13.94 8.56
CA VAL A 76 -19.21 -13.06 7.47
C VAL A 76 -19.53 -13.92 6.23
N ASP A 77 -18.71 -14.93 5.96
CA ASP A 77 -18.95 -15.87 4.86
C ASP A 77 -20.28 -16.62 5.02
N ALA A 78 -20.62 -17.03 6.25
CA ALA A 78 -21.88 -17.70 6.57
C ALA A 78 -23.12 -16.78 6.43
N ILE A 79 -22.99 -15.49 6.74
CA ILE A 79 -24.08 -14.51 6.57
C ILE A 79 -24.28 -14.19 5.07
N VAL A 80 -23.18 -14.03 4.31
CA VAL A 80 -23.23 -13.75 2.86
C VAL A 80 -23.79 -14.94 2.09
N SER A 81 -23.48 -16.17 2.48
CA SER A 81 -24.08 -17.37 1.86
C SER A 81 -25.58 -17.49 2.18
N ALA A 82 -25.99 -17.23 3.43
CA ALA A 82 -27.39 -17.26 3.85
C ALA A 82 -28.25 -16.16 3.19
N THR A 83 -27.67 -15.00 2.91
CA THR A 83 -28.38 -13.88 2.25
C THR A 83 -28.52 -14.07 0.74
N LYS A 84 -27.53 -14.68 0.06
CA LYS A 84 -27.65 -15.04 -1.36
C LYS A 84 -28.78 -16.03 -1.63
N VAL A 85 -29.02 -16.98 -0.72
CA VAL A 85 -30.12 -17.95 -0.82
C VAL A 85 -31.50 -17.28 -0.73
N LYS A 86 -31.62 -16.15 -0.02
CA LYS A 86 -32.91 -15.46 0.17
C LYS A 86 -33.29 -14.48 -0.94
N LEU A 87 -32.34 -14.01 -1.75
CA LEU A 87 -32.57 -12.96 -2.76
C LEU A 87 -32.97 -13.49 -4.16
N ASN A 88 -32.86 -14.80 -4.40
CA ASN A 88 -33.42 -15.48 -5.57
C ASN A 88 -34.21 -16.72 -5.07
N PRO A 89 -35.43 -16.55 -4.54
CA PRO A 89 -36.36 -17.66 -4.55
C PRO A 89 -36.76 -17.90 -6.01
N GLU A 90 -36.73 -19.15 -6.45
CA GLU A 90 -37.31 -19.58 -7.74
C GLU A 90 -38.73 -19.01 -7.95
#